data_AF-A0A9X0DAW0-F1
#
_entry.id   AF-A0A9X0DAW0-F1
#
_cell.length_a   1.000
_cell.length_b   1.000
_cell.length_c   1.000
_cell.angle_alpha   90.00
_cell.angle_beta   90.00
_cell.angle_gamma   90.00
#
_symmetry.space_group_name_H-M   'P 1'
#
loop_
_entity.id
_entity.type
_entity.pdbx_description
1 polymer ?
#
loop_
_entity_poly.entity_id
_entity_poly.type
_entity_poly.pdbx_seq_one_letter_code
_entity_poly.pdbx_strand_id
1 'polypeptide(L)'
;MKTLGLMRNLLSGREDIDRIMLLHGARVMESVKPILDSETRTEDVKEQALCVIANIANGSSAKDFVMRDEILLKRLMHYMMNDSVKLQMAATYCVSNLVWSTEDGAVDRQQKLRDLGVQKLLQSLLTTSDVNLFERVKTALQQFT
;
A
#
# COMPACT_ATOMS: atom_id res chain seq x y z
N MET A 1 16.85 3.91 -10.74
CA MET A 1 16.46 4.37 -9.39
C MET A 1 15.92 5.81 -9.33
N LYS A 2 16.40 6.77 -10.14
CA LYS A 2 15.98 8.19 -10.05
C LYS A 2 14.47 8.44 -10.35
N THR A 3 13.86 7.68 -11.26
CA THR A 3 12.46 7.88 -11.67
C THR A 3 11.43 7.50 -10.60
N LEU A 4 11.64 6.41 -9.86
CA LEU A 4 10.72 6.01 -8.77
C LEU A 4 10.79 7.01 -7.61
N GLY A 5 12.01 7.48 -7.27
CA GLY A 5 12.17 8.55 -6.29
C GLY A 5 11.45 9.83 -6.69
N LEU A 6 11.47 10.19 -7.97
CA LEU A 6 10.70 11.32 -8.49
C LEU A 6 9.18 11.09 -8.37
N MET A 7 8.68 9.92 -8.78
CA MET A 7 7.24 9.60 -8.67
C MET A 7 6.77 9.66 -7.21
N ARG A 8 7.55 9.12 -6.28
CA ARG A 8 7.26 9.20 -4.84
C ARG A 8 7.15 10.65 -4.37
N ASN A 9 8.06 11.51 -4.80
CA ASN A 9 8.06 12.92 -4.40
C ASN A 9 6.89 13.70 -5.00
N LEU A 10 6.54 13.43 -6.27
CA LEU A 10 5.37 14.05 -6.92
C LEU A 10 4.05 13.61 -6.28
N LEU A 11 4.02 12.40 -5.70
CA LEU A 11 2.88 11.84 -5.00
C LEU A 11 3.01 12.05 -3.48
N SER A 12 3.32 13.26 -3.02
CA SER A 12 3.44 13.55 -1.58
C SER A 12 2.30 14.41 -1.04
N GLY A 13 1.77 15.34 -1.84
CA GLY A 13 0.58 16.14 -1.52
C GLY A 13 -0.70 15.41 -1.92
N ARG A 14 -1.70 15.35 -1.03
CA ARG A 14 -2.94 14.58 -1.27
C ARG A 14 -3.69 15.04 -2.53
N GLU A 15 -3.80 16.36 -2.73
CA GLU A 15 -4.42 16.94 -3.92
C GLU A 15 -3.62 16.64 -5.20
N ASP A 16 -2.29 16.71 -5.12
CA ASP A 16 -1.40 16.38 -6.25
C ASP A 16 -1.50 14.89 -6.62
N ILE A 17 -1.57 14.01 -5.63
CA ILE A 17 -1.80 12.57 -5.82
C ILE A 17 -3.10 12.36 -6.62
N ASP A 18 -4.20 12.93 -6.14
CA ASP A 18 -5.51 12.80 -6.78
C ASP A 18 -5.49 13.37 -8.22
N ARG A 19 -4.89 14.54 -8.42
CA ARG A 19 -4.79 15.19 -9.74
C ARG A 19 -3.94 14.38 -10.72
N ILE A 20 -2.77 13.88 -10.30
CA ILE A 20 -1.88 13.08 -11.15
C ILE A 20 -2.56 11.76 -11.51
N MET A 21 -3.19 11.10 -10.54
CA MET A 21 -3.85 9.81 -10.78
C MET A 21 -5.11 9.96 -11.62
N LEU A 22 -5.82 11.08 -11.53
CA LEU A 22 -6.93 11.39 -12.43
C LEU A 22 -6.48 11.47 -13.90
N LEU A 23 -5.34 12.12 -14.17
CA LEU A 23 -4.86 12.34 -15.54
C LEU A 23 -4.05 11.16 -16.11
N HIS A 24 -3.32 10.44 -15.25
CA HIS A 24 -2.29 9.50 -15.66
C HIS A 24 -2.33 8.16 -14.90
N GLY A 25 -3.35 7.92 -14.09
CA GLY A 25 -3.39 6.79 -13.16
C GLY A 25 -3.19 5.43 -13.81
N ALA A 26 -3.84 5.16 -14.95
CA ALA A 26 -3.65 3.90 -15.68
C ALA A 26 -2.18 3.65 -16.04
N ARG A 27 -1.51 4.65 -16.63
CA ARG A 27 -0.09 4.55 -17.04
C ARG A 27 0.84 4.43 -15.85
N VAL A 28 0.53 5.11 -14.74
CA VAL A 28 1.28 5.01 -13.49
C VAL A 28 1.19 3.57 -12.95
N MET A 29 -0.02 3.01 -12.87
CA MET A 29 -0.23 1.65 -12.38
C MET A 29 0.43 0.60 -13.28
N GLU A 30 0.30 0.73 -14.61
CA GLU A 30 0.97 -0.14 -15.60
C GLU A 30 2.49 -0.11 -15.49
N SER A 31 3.08 1.01 -15.07
CA SER A 31 4.53 1.15 -14.93
C SER A 31 5.05 0.59 -13.60
N VAL A 32 4.27 0.71 -12.52
CA VAL A 32 4.72 0.36 -11.16
C VAL A 32 4.43 -1.11 -10.84
N LYS A 33 3.27 -1.65 -11.22
CA LYS A 33 2.88 -3.04 -10.88
C LYS A 33 3.90 -4.10 -11.32
N PRO A 34 4.44 -4.09 -12.56
CA PRO A 34 5.37 -5.13 -12.99
C PRO A 34 6.68 -5.18 -12.19
N ILE A 35 7.03 -4.08 -11.51
CA ILE A 35 8.20 -4.03 -10.63
C ILE A 35 7.99 -4.94 -9.41
N LEU A 36 6.76 -4.99 -8.90
CA LEU A 36 6.37 -5.83 -7.76
C LEU A 36 6.29 -7.32 -8.13
N ASP A 37 6.12 -7.65 -9.40
CA ASP A 37 6.08 -9.05 -9.89
C ASP A 37 7.46 -9.58 -10.29
N SER A 38 8.46 -8.71 -10.39
CA SER A 38 9.77 -9.07 -10.92
C SER A 38 10.67 -9.73 -9.86
N GLU A 39 11.07 -10.97 -10.12
CA GLU A 39 12.04 -11.70 -9.28
C GLU A 39 13.44 -11.10 -9.33
N THR A 40 13.81 -10.48 -10.47
CA THR A 40 15.15 -9.94 -10.71
C THR A 40 15.37 -8.55 -10.10
N ARG A 41 14.34 -7.91 -9.55
CA ARG A 41 14.46 -6.60 -8.88
C ARG A 41 14.87 -6.76 -7.42
N THR A 42 15.80 -5.92 -7.00
CA THR A 42 16.27 -5.85 -5.61
C THR A 42 15.15 -5.39 -4.67
N GLU A 43 15.29 -5.71 -3.38
CA GLU A 43 14.36 -5.28 -2.33
C GLU A 43 14.20 -3.76 -2.30
N ASP A 44 15.29 -3.00 -2.50
CA ASP A 44 15.22 -1.53 -2.55
C ASP A 44 14.30 -1.02 -3.68
N VAL A 45 14.35 -1.66 -4.85
CA VAL A 45 13.51 -1.25 -5.97
C VAL A 45 12.05 -1.63 -5.73
N LYS A 46 11.80 -2.79 -5.13
CA LYS A 46 10.46 -3.23 -4.74
C LYS A 46 9.87 -2.35 -3.64
N GLU A 47 10.67 -1.97 -2.65
CA GLU A 47 10.26 -1.04 -1.59
C GLU A 47 9.89 0.33 -2.17
N GLN A 48 10.69 0.88 -3.10
CA GLN A 48 10.32 2.14 -3.75
C GLN A 48 9.02 2.02 -4.55
N ALA A 49 8.77 0.87 -5.21
CA ALA A 49 7.50 0.63 -5.89
C ALA A 49 6.33 0.55 -4.89
N LEU A 50 6.49 -0.17 -3.78
CA LEU A 50 5.49 -0.22 -2.70
C LEU A 50 5.20 1.17 -2.11
N CYS A 51 6.24 1.99 -1.90
CA CYS A 51 6.07 3.37 -1.45
C CYS A 51 5.29 4.24 -2.43
N VAL A 52 5.46 4.05 -3.74
CA VAL A 52 4.63 4.72 -4.75
C VAL A 52 3.17 4.28 -4.62
N ILE A 53 2.89 2.98 -4.47
CA ILE A 53 1.52 2.48 -4.26
C ILE A 53 0.94 3.01 -2.93
N ALA A 54 1.74 3.09 -1.87
CA ALA A 54 1.30 3.63 -0.58
C ALA A 54 0.92 5.11 -0.66
N ASN A 55 1.65 5.89 -1.46
CA ASN A 55 1.32 7.27 -1.74
C ASN A 55 0.02 7.40 -2.56
N ILE A 56 -0.19 6.54 -3.56
CA ILE A 56 -1.47 6.47 -4.29
C ILE A 56 -2.62 6.14 -3.32
N ALA A 57 -2.43 5.19 -2.41
CA ALA A 57 -3.39 4.82 -1.38
C ALA A 57 -3.71 5.95 -0.38
N ASN A 58 -2.84 6.96 -0.27
CA ASN A 58 -3.03 8.13 0.59
C ASN A 58 -3.95 9.21 -0.06
N GLY A 59 -4.05 9.24 -1.39
CA GLY A 59 -4.94 10.16 -2.10
C GLY A 59 -6.42 9.76 -1.95
N SER A 60 -7.34 10.72 -1.96
CA SER A 60 -8.75 10.51 -1.62
C SER A 60 -9.47 9.64 -2.65
N SER A 61 -9.31 9.99 -3.93
CA SER A 61 -9.86 9.27 -5.08
C SER A 61 -8.84 8.32 -5.73
N ALA A 62 -7.55 8.65 -5.61
CA ALA A 62 -6.46 7.85 -6.16
C ALA A 62 -6.40 6.43 -5.60
N LYS A 63 -6.81 6.23 -4.33
CA LYS A 63 -6.86 4.90 -3.71
C LYS A 63 -7.80 3.92 -4.41
N ASP A 64 -8.77 4.40 -5.20
CA ASP A 64 -9.62 3.54 -6.02
C ASP A 64 -8.82 2.70 -7.02
N PHE A 65 -7.71 3.23 -7.55
CA PHE A 65 -6.83 2.46 -8.44
C PHE A 65 -6.25 1.22 -7.75
N VAL A 66 -6.03 1.30 -6.44
CA VAL A 66 -5.53 0.18 -5.63
C VAL A 66 -6.69 -0.73 -5.23
N MET A 67 -7.81 -0.16 -4.75
CA MET A 67 -8.95 -0.94 -4.25
C MET A 67 -9.69 -1.75 -5.33
N ARG A 68 -9.66 -1.29 -6.59
CA ARG A 68 -10.26 -2.00 -7.74
C ARG A 68 -9.39 -3.16 -8.25
N ASP A 69 -8.11 -3.17 -7.91
CA ASP A 69 -7.15 -4.17 -8.39
C ASP A 69 -6.89 -5.25 -7.33
N GLU A 70 -7.70 -6.30 -7.37
CA GLU A 70 -7.58 -7.40 -6.40
C GLU A 70 -6.26 -8.18 -6.52
N ILE A 71 -5.64 -8.20 -7.70
CA ILE A 71 -4.34 -8.84 -7.89
C ILE A 71 -3.29 -8.05 -7.14
N LEU A 72 -3.33 -6.72 -7.23
CA LEU A 72 -2.44 -5.85 -6.45
C LEU A 72 -2.70 -5.98 -4.94
N LEU A 73 -3.95 -6.04 -4.49
CA LEU A 73 -4.27 -6.24 -3.07
C LEU A 73 -3.67 -7.56 -2.54
N LYS A 74 -3.83 -8.66 -3.28
CA LYS A 74 -3.21 -9.96 -2.93
C LYS A 74 -1.69 -9.88 -2.95
N ARG A 75 -1.10 -9.12 -3.87
CA ARG A 75 0.34 -8.87 -3.92
C ARG A 75 0.83 -8.08 -2.70
N LEU A 76 0.08 -7.07 -2.25
CA LEU A 76 0.39 -6.34 -1.01
C LEU A 76 0.36 -7.28 0.20
N MET A 77 -0.65 -8.15 0.31
CA MET A 77 -0.71 -9.17 1.36
C MET A 77 0.49 -10.12 1.31
N HIS A 78 0.92 -10.53 0.12
CA HIS A 78 2.14 -11.35 -0.03
C HIS A 78 3.38 -10.62 0.49
N TYR A 79 3.53 -9.32 0.19
CA TYR A 79 4.66 -8.52 0.70
C TYR A 79 4.60 -8.27 2.22
N MET A 80 3.41 -8.22 2.83
CA MET A 80 3.25 -8.15 4.29
C MET A 80 3.79 -9.40 5.00
N MET A 81 3.86 -10.54 4.29
CA MET A 81 4.42 -11.80 4.80
C MET A 81 5.82 -12.10 4.26
N ASN A 82 6.48 -11.11 3.65
CA ASN A 82 7.83 -11.30 3.12
C ASN A 82 8.88 -11.43 4.24
N ASP A 83 9.97 -12.16 3.98
CA ASP A 83 11.07 -12.30 4.93
C ASP A 83 11.79 -10.96 5.21
N SER A 84 11.75 -10.03 4.25
CA SER A 84 12.32 -8.70 4.41
C SER A 84 11.36 -7.78 5.16
N VAL A 85 11.71 -7.46 6.42
CA VAL A 85 10.98 -6.50 7.27
C VAL A 85 10.77 -5.16 6.55
N LYS A 86 11.75 -4.74 5.73
CA LYS A 86 11.64 -3.52 4.92
C LYS A 86 10.45 -3.58 3.95
N LEU A 87 10.26 -4.71 3.26
CA LEU A 87 9.14 -4.91 2.35
C LEU A 87 7.81 -5.08 3.13
N GLN A 88 7.84 -5.77 4.27
CA GLN A 88 6.68 -5.89 5.16
C GLN A 88 6.17 -4.51 5.61
N MET A 89 7.08 -3.63 6.04
CA MET A 89 6.76 -2.28 6.48
C MET A 89 6.15 -1.44 5.35
N ALA A 90 6.73 -1.49 4.15
CA ALA A 90 6.22 -0.73 3.00
C ALA A 90 4.82 -1.20 2.56
N ALA A 91 4.60 -2.52 2.53
CA ALA A 91 3.28 -3.07 2.22
C ALA A 91 2.24 -2.77 3.32
N THR A 92 2.64 -2.88 4.60
CA THR A 92 1.78 -2.55 5.74
C THR A 92 1.40 -1.07 5.74
N TYR A 93 2.33 -0.17 5.39
CA TYR A 93 2.04 1.25 5.25
C TYR A 93 1.00 1.50 4.15
N CYS A 94 1.10 0.80 3.02
CA CYS A 94 0.11 0.85 1.96
C CYS A 94 -1.28 0.43 2.47
N VAL A 95 -1.37 -0.68 3.21
CA VAL A 95 -2.63 -1.15 3.81
C VAL A 95 -3.17 -0.13 4.83
N SER A 96 -2.32 0.46 5.67
CA SER A 96 -2.71 1.48 6.65
C SER A 96 -3.44 2.65 6.00
N ASN A 97 -2.98 3.11 4.84
CA ASN A 97 -3.61 4.21 4.10
C ASN A 97 -4.96 3.80 3.47
N LEU A 98 -5.13 2.52 3.13
CA LEU A 98 -6.39 2.01 2.58
C LEU A 98 -7.48 1.79 3.64
N VAL A 99 -7.10 1.56 4.90
CA VAL A 99 -8.06 1.26 5.99
C VAL A 99 -8.43 2.47 6.82
N TRP A 100 -7.83 3.64 6.56
CA TRP A 100 -8.01 4.83 7.40
C TRP A 100 -9.49 5.20 7.56
N SER A 101 -9.96 5.21 8.82
CA SER A 101 -11.38 5.19 9.18
C SER A 101 -12.12 6.50 8.96
N THR A 102 -11.41 7.62 9.00
CA THR A 102 -12.00 8.98 8.94
C THR A 102 -12.20 9.49 7.51
N GLU A 103 -12.06 8.63 6.52
CA GLU A 103 -12.15 8.99 5.10
C GLU A 103 -13.44 8.45 4.48
N ASP A 104 -13.94 9.13 3.46
CA ASP A 104 -15.10 8.67 2.71
C ASP A 104 -14.86 7.26 2.13
N GLY A 105 -15.92 6.45 2.13
CA GLY A 105 -15.89 5.06 1.68
C GLY A 105 -15.01 4.12 2.53
N ALA A 106 -14.56 4.54 3.71
CA ALA A 106 -13.72 3.70 4.59
C ALA A 106 -14.40 2.38 4.96
N VAL A 107 -15.69 2.40 5.29
CA VAL A 107 -16.45 1.20 5.70
C VAL A 107 -16.41 0.12 4.60
N ASP A 108 -16.70 0.48 3.35
CA ASP A 108 -16.68 -0.46 2.22
C ASP A 108 -15.27 -0.97 1.92
N ARG A 109 -14.27 -0.08 1.97
CA ARG A 109 -12.86 -0.47 1.80
C ARG A 109 -12.41 -1.45 2.88
N GLN A 110 -12.70 -1.15 4.14
CA GLN A 110 -12.39 -2.01 5.27
C GLN A 110 -13.09 -3.36 5.15
N GLN A 111 -14.37 -3.38 4.75
CA GLN A 111 -15.11 -4.62 4.54
C GLN A 111 -14.46 -5.49 3.46
N LYS A 112 -14.13 -4.90 2.31
CA LYS A 112 -13.42 -5.64 1.24
C LYS A 112 -12.08 -6.20 1.72
N LEU A 113 -11.30 -5.42 2.47
CA LEU A 113 -10.02 -5.87 3.02
C LEU A 113 -10.20 -6.95 4.10
N ARG A 114 -11.28 -6.90 4.89
CA ARG A 114 -11.67 -7.98 5.81
C ARG A 114 -11.98 -9.27 5.06
N ASP A 115 -12.79 -9.18 4.01
CA ASP A 115 -13.19 -10.34 3.19
C ASP A 115 -11.99 -10.99 2.50
N LEU A 116 -11.00 -10.20 2.10
CA LEU A 116 -9.72 -10.68 1.59
C LEU A 116 -8.79 -11.28 2.67
N GLY A 117 -9.11 -11.10 3.96
CA GLY A 117 -8.31 -11.64 5.08
C GLY A 117 -7.21 -10.70 5.59
N VAL A 118 -7.18 -9.44 5.16
CA VAL A 118 -6.14 -8.47 5.55
C VAL A 118 -6.15 -8.19 7.06
N GLN A 119 -7.33 -8.10 7.68
CA GLN A 119 -7.41 -7.86 9.13
C GLN A 119 -6.81 -9.02 9.93
N LYS A 120 -7.09 -10.27 9.53
CA LYS A 120 -6.49 -11.47 10.17
C LYS A 120 -4.98 -11.51 9.97
N LEU A 121 -4.52 -11.15 8.78
CA LEU A 121 -3.10 -11.04 8.46
C LEU A 121 -2.40 -10.01 9.37
N LEU A 122 -2.96 -8.81 9.51
CA LEU A 122 -2.44 -7.81 10.45
C LEU A 122 -2.40 -8.33 11.89
N GLN A 123 -3.44 -9.05 12.35
CA GLN A 123 -3.43 -9.67 13.69
C GLN A 123 -2.26 -10.65 13.87
N SER A 124 -1.95 -11.45 12.84
CA SER A 124 -0.82 -12.38 12.89
C SER A 124 0.54 -11.68 12.97
N LEU A 125 0.66 -10.47 12.38
CA LEU A 125 1.90 -9.70 12.38
C LEU A 125 2.18 -8.98 13.71
N LEU A 126 1.23 -8.96 14.66
CA LEU A 126 1.46 -8.43 16.01
C LEU A 126 2.48 -9.24 16.81
N THR A 127 2.87 -10.43 16.35
CA THR A 127 3.92 -11.24 16.99
C THR A 127 5.33 -10.89 16.52
N THR A 128 5.50 -9.91 15.64
CA THR A 128 6.83 -9.48 15.17
C THR A 128 7.68 -8.93 16.32
N SER A 129 8.99 -9.19 16.27
CA SER A 129 9.97 -8.58 17.18
C SER A 129 10.43 -7.19 16.72
N ASP A 130 10.11 -6.79 15.49
CA ASP A 130 10.46 -5.46 14.98
C ASP A 130 9.47 -4.40 15.49
N VAL A 131 9.96 -3.48 16.30
CA VAL A 131 9.15 -2.44 16.96
C VAL A 131 8.45 -1.52 15.93
N ASN A 132 9.13 -1.21 14.82
CA ASN A 132 8.58 -0.28 13.82
C ASN A 132 7.47 -0.92 12.98
N LEU A 133 7.59 -2.21 12.68
CA LEU A 133 6.54 -2.99 12.04
C LEU A 133 5.37 -3.17 13.01
N PHE A 134 5.65 -3.53 14.26
CA PHE A 134 4.62 -3.71 15.29
C PHE A 134 3.72 -2.47 15.44
N GLU A 135 4.30 -1.28 15.62
CA GLU A 135 3.52 -0.05 15.77
C GLU A 135 2.69 0.29 14.53
N ARG A 136 3.20 0.00 13.32
CA ARG A 136 2.43 0.19 12.08
C ARG A 136 1.27 -0.78 11.97
N VAL A 137 1.49 -2.05 12.26
CA VAL A 137 0.44 -3.08 12.26
C VAL A 137 -0.64 -2.72 13.26
N LYS A 138 -0.25 -2.33 14.47
CA LYS A 138 -1.17 -1.88 15.52
C LYS A 138 -1.99 -0.67 15.08
N THR A 139 -1.35 0.34 14.48
CA THR A 139 -2.03 1.53 13.95
C THR A 139 -3.06 1.16 12.89
N ALA A 140 -2.70 0.30 11.94
CA ALA A 140 -3.62 -0.16 10.89
C ALA A 140 -4.79 -0.96 11.46
N LEU A 141 -4.57 -1.82 12.45
CA LEU A 141 -5.63 -2.58 13.11
C LEU A 141 -6.64 -1.69 13.83
N GLN A 142 -6.16 -0.63 14.48
CA GLN A 142 -7.03 0.33 15.18
C GLN A 142 -7.96 1.09 14.24
N GLN A 143 -7.69 1.11 12.94
CA GLN A 143 -8.57 1.74 11.96
C GLN A 143 -9.78 0.87 11.59
N PHE A 144 -9.70 -0.46 11.72
CA PHE A 144 -10.86 -1.30 11.40
C PHE A 144 -11.97 -1.09 12.44
N THR A 145 -13.09 -0.55 11.98
CA THR A 145 -14.32 -0.37 12.76
C THR A 145 -15.38 -1.40 12.39
#